data_AF-A0A6I3KCT3-F1
#
_entry.id   AF-A0A6I3KCT3-F1
#
_cell.length_a   1.000
_cell.length_b   1.000
_cell.length_c   1.000
_cell.angle_alpha   90.00
_cell.angle_beta   90.00
_cell.angle_gamma   90.00
#
_symmetry.space_group_name_H-M   'P 1'
#
loop_
_entity.id
_entity.type
_entity.pdbx_description
1 polymer ?
#
loop_
_entity_poly.entity_id
_entity_poly.type
_entity_poly.pdbx_seq_one_letter_code
_entity_poly.pdbx_strand_id
1 'polypeptide(L)' 'MLRILTSIAIAAVLAAAPLTLTAGSADAASATKICKHKTASGKIKTWRCGKDQPCCSAEMINYYTCGSKTFGCL' A
#
# COMPACT_ATOMS: atom_id res chain seq x y z
N MET A 1 24.35 -12.45 50.06
CA MET A 1 23.96 -12.20 48.65
C MET A 1 22.45 -12.24 48.57
N LEU A 2 21.77 -11.09 48.52
CA LEU A 2 20.35 -11.01 48.18
C LEU A 2 20.02 -9.56 47.76
N ARG A 3 20.23 -9.26 46.48
CA ARG A 3 19.85 -7.98 45.88
C ARG A 3 18.46 -8.16 45.28
N ILE A 4 17.44 -7.76 46.03
CA ILE A 4 16.04 -7.81 45.61
C ILE A 4 15.78 -6.58 44.74
N LEU A 5 15.67 -6.87 43.44
CA LEU A 5 15.48 -5.99 42.30
C LEU A 5 14.16 -5.20 42.44
N THR A 6 14.25 -3.88 42.59
CA THR A 6 13.98 -2.85 41.56
C THR A 6 12.65 -3.00 40.81
N SER A 7 11.74 -2.12 41.20
CA SER A 7 10.52 -1.68 40.52
C SER A 7 10.73 -1.42 39.03
N ILE A 8 9.87 -1.97 38.17
CA ILE A 8 9.75 -1.55 36.78
C ILE A 8 8.28 -1.34 36.48
N ALA A 9 7.92 -0.06 36.34
CA ALA A 9 6.64 0.41 35.82
C ALA A 9 6.51 -0.02 34.34
N ILE A 10 5.39 -0.67 34.00
CA ILE A 10 5.08 -1.02 32.62
C ILE A 10 4.28 0.16 32.04
N ALA A 11 4.97 1.01 31.29
CA ALA A 11 4.36 2.03 30.46
C ALA A 11 3.58 1.36 29.31
N ALA A 12 2.27 1.58 29.26
CA ALA A 12 1.42 1.17 28.15
C ALA A 12 1.77 2.00 26.91
N VAL A 13 2.57 1.43 26.02
CA VAL A 13 2.82 1.97 24.69
C VAL A 13 1.59 1.67 23.83
N LEU A 14 0.84 2.71 23.46
CA LEU A 14 -0.19 2.61 22.43
C LEU A 14 0.47 2.11 21.15
N ALA A 15 0.09 0.90 20.73
CA ALA A 15 0.44 0.35 19.44
C ALA A 15 -0.19 1.23 18.35
N ALA A 16 0.60 2.16 17.80
CA ALA A 16 0.35 2.67 16.47
C ALA A 16 0.56 1.50 15.51
N ALA A 17 -0.53 0.82 15.15
CA ALA A 17 -0.52 -0.16 14.08
C ALA A 17 -0.04 0.57 12.82
N PRO A 18 1.07 0.16 12.18
CA PRO A 18 1.34 0.62 10.84
C PRO A 18 0.17 0.10 10.00
N LEU A 19 -0.62 1.01 9.43
CA LEU A 19 -1.40 0.75 8.23
C LEU A 19 -0.38 0.37 7.17
N THR A 20 0.00 -0.91 7.15
CA THR A 20 0.74 -1.53 6.07
C THR A 20 -0.18 -1.48 4.87
N LEU A 21 -0.13 -0.36 4.15
CA LEU A 21 -0.40 -0.33 2.73
C LEU A 21 0.52 -1.42 2.17
N THR A 22 -0.05 -2.59 1.97
CA THR A 22 0.60 -3.67 1.24
C THR A 22 0.85 -3.13 -0.16
N ALA A 23 2.03 -2.53 -0.34
CA ALA A 23 2.59 -2.25 -1.64
C ALA A 23 2.63 -3.61 -2.34
N GLY A 24 1.65 -3.83 -3.21
CA GLY A 24 1.44 -5.08 -3.91
C GLY A 24 2.76 -5.59 -4.44
N SER A 25 3.04 -6.84 -4.09
CA SER A 25 4.25 -7.58 -4.39
C SER A 25 4.81 -7.18 -5.76
N ALA A 26 5.94 -6.49 -5.72
CA ALA A 26 6.74 -6.15 -6.90
C ALA A 26 7.46 -7.42 -7.38
N ASP A 27 6.67 -8.42 -7.78
CA ASP A 27 7.17 -9.64 -8.37
C ASP A 27 7.27 -9.48 -9.89
N ALA A 28 8.49 -9.78 -10.34
CA ALA A 28 8.88 -10.07 -11.71
C ALA A 28 8.99 -8.87 -12.68
N ALA A 29 10.22 -8.69 -13.17
CA ALA A 29 10.62 -7.94 -14.36
C ALA A 29 9.97 -8.50 -15.64
N SER A 30 8.64 -8.50 -15.70
CA SER A 30 7.81 -9.12 -16.72
C SER A 30 6.84 -8.07 -17.27
N ALA A 31 7.16 -7.50 -18.43
CA ALA A 31 6.33 -6.60 -19.24
C ALA A 31 5.35 -5.70 -18.45
N THR A 32 5.76 -4.50 -18.06
CA THR A 32 4.83 -3.53 -17.46
C THR A 32 3.98 -2.85 -18.54
N LYS A 33 2.68 -2.66 -18.28
CA LYS A 33 1.80 -1.81 -19.08
C LYS A 33 1.63 -0.43 -18.43
N ILE A 34 1.38 0.59 -19.25
CA ILE A 34 1.11 1.95 -18.78
C ILE A 34 -0.40 2.12 -18.61
N CYS A 35 -0.81 2.37 -17.38
CA CYS A 35 -2.15 2.78 -17.02
C CYS A 35 -2.26 4.30 -17.12
N LYS A 36 -3.41 4.79 -17.60
CA LYS A 36 -3.71 6.22 -17.72
C LYS A 36 -5.13 6.48 -17.23
N HIS A 37 -5.32 7.54 -16.45
CA HIS A 37 -6.63 8.00 -16.00
C HIS A 37 -6.73 9.51 -16.17
N LYS A 38 -7.83 9.96 -16.75
CA LYS A 38 -8.15 11.38 -16.84
C LYS A 38 -8.98 11.76 -15.63
N THR A 39 -8.38 12.54 -14.75
CA THR A 39 -9.05 13.14 -13.60
C THR A 39 -10.14 14.10 -14.05
N ALA A 40 -11.15 14.36 -13.21
CA ALA A 40 -12.17 15.38 -13.40
C ALA A 40 -11.57 16.78 -13.58
N SER A 41 -10.40 17.05 -12.99
CA SER A 41 -9.63 18.28 -13.25
C SER A 41 -8.99 18.35 -14.64
N GLY A 42 -9.17 17.34 -15.48
CA GLY A 42 -8.63 17.26 -16.83
C GLY A 42 -7.17 16.80 -16.91
N LYS A 43 -6.51 16.54 -15.77
CA LYS A 43 -5.13 16.04 -15.74
C LYS A 43 -5.08 14.54 -16.04
N ILE A 44 -4.08 14.11 -16.79
CA ILE A 44 -3.82 12.69 -17.04
C ILE A 44 -2.82 12.19 -15.97
N LYS A 45 -3.29 11.31 -15.09
CA LYS A 45 -2.43 10.52 -14.21
C LYS A 45 -2.00 9.27 -14.94
N THR A 46 -0.72 8.95 -14.90
CA THR A 46 -0.18 7.73 -15.51
C THR A 46 0.65 6.95 -14.50
N TRP A 47 0.46 5.64 -14.46
CA TRP A 47 1.22 4.73 -13.59
C TRP A 47 1.52 3.43 -14.35
N ARG A 48 2.42 2.62 -13.82
CA ARG A 48 2.85 1.37 -14.47
C ARG A 48 2.42 0.18 -13.63
N CYS A 49 1.79 -0.78 -14.28
CA CYS A 49 1.37 -2.04 -13.67
C CYS A 49 1.93 -3.22 -14.42
N GLY A 50 2.00 -4.39 -13.76
CA GLY A 50 2.32 -5.64 -14.45
C GLY A 50 1.32 -5.92 -15.58
N LYS A 51 1.75 -6.64 -16.63
CA LYS A 51 0.91 -7.00 -17.78
C LYS A 51 -0.45 -7.57 -17.35
N ASP A 52 -0.40 -8.50 -16.40
CA ASP A 52 -1.54 -9.25 -15.87
C ASP A 52 -2.31 -8.53 -14.75
N GLN A 53 -1.85 -7.36 -14.29
CA GLN A 53 -2.51 -6.62 -13.22
C GLN A 53 -3.51 -5.58 -13.77
N PRO A 54 -4.74 -5.48 -13.24
CA PRO A 54 -5.67 -4.42 -13.63
C PRO A 54 -5.18 -3.04 -13.20
N CYS A 55 -5.52 -2.02 -14.00
CA CYS A 55 -5.27 -0.61 -13.66
C CYS A 55 -6.39 -0.12 -12.74
N CYS A 56 -6.05 0.30 -11.52
CA CYS A 56 -7.03 0.72 -10.52
C CYS A 56 -6.93 2.22 -10.27
N SER A 57 -8.07 2.91 -10.39
CA SER A 57 -8.16 4.34 -10.14
C SER A 57 -9.42 4.68 -9.36
N ALA A 58 -9.27 5.35 -8.23
CA ALA A 58 -10.37 5.97 -7.48
C ALA A 58 -10.03 7.44 -7.23
N GLU A 59 -10.57 8.32 -8.08
CA GLU A 59 -10.30 9.76 -8.03
C GLU A 59 -10.73 10.39 -6.70
N MET A 60 -11.86 9.95 -6.13
CA MET A 60 -12.40 10.46 -4.86
C MET A 60 -11.40 10.41 -3.70
N ILE A 61 -10.49 9.44 -3.72
CA ILE A 61 -9.44 9.24 -2.71
C ILE A 61 -8.03 9.42 -3.28
N ASN A 62 -7.90 9.97 -4.50
CA ASN A 62 -6.64 10.11 -5.21
C ASN A 62 -5.81 8.80 -5.30
N TYR A 63 -6.50 7.67 -5.39
CA TYR A 63 -5.87 6.35 -5.40
C TYR A 63 -5.62 5.88 -6.83
N TYR A 64 -4.35 5.63 -7.18
CA TYR A 64 -3.91 5.19 -8.50
C TYR A 64 -2.88 4.09 -8.32
N THR A 65 -3.30 2.84 -8.49
CA THR A 65 -2.45 1.68 -8.20
C THR A 65 -2.71 0.55 -9.18
N CYS A 66 -1.96 -0.53 -9.01
CA CYS A 66 -2.16 -1.78 -9.69
C CYS A 66 -2.93 -2.73 -8.80
N GLY A 67 -3.99 -3.33 -9.35
CA GLY A 67 -4.75 -4.34 -8.64
C GLY A 67 -4.13 -5.73 -8.80
N SER A 68 -4.73 -6.70 -8.14
CA SER A 68 -4.35 -8.10 -8.30
C SER A 68 -5.26 -8.79 -9.31
N LYS A 69 -4.76 -9.79 -10.04
CA LYS A 69 -5.59 -10.58 -10.96
C LYS A 69 -6.71 -11.34 -10.25
N THR A 70 -6.46 -11.77 -9.01
CA THR A 70 -7.40 -12.58 -8.20
C THR A 70 -8.44 -11.75 -7.47
N PHE A 71 -8.05 -10.58 -6.92
CA PHE A 71 -8.91 -9.75 -6.09
C PHE A 71 -9.34 -8.43 -6.75
N GLY A 72 -8.83 -8.14 -7.95
CA GLY A 72 -9.14 -6.90 -8.66
C GLY A 72 -8.52 -5.66 -8.01
N CYS A 73 -9.27 -4.57 -8.05
CA CYS A 73 -8.92 -3.29 -7.44
C CYS A 73 -9.50 -3.23 -6.03
N LEU A 74 -8.69 -3.59 -5.04
CA LEU A 74 -8.98 -3.42 -3.62
C LEU A 74 -8.52 -2.04 -3.13
#